data_AF-A0AAW5SI14-F1
#
_entry.id   AF-A0AAW5SI14-F1
#
_cell.length_a   1.000
_cell.length_b   1.000
_cell.length_c   1.000
_cell.angle_alpha   90.00
_cell.angle_beta   90.00
_cell.angle_gamma   90.00
#
_symmetry.space_group_name_H-M   'P 1'
#
loop_
_entity.id
_entity.type
_entity.pdbx_description
1 polymer ?
#
loop_
_entity_poly.entity_id
_entity_poly.type
_entity_poly.pdbx_seq_one_letter_code
_entity_poly.pdbx_strand_id
1 'polypeptide(L)'
;MSGANNPTPVSGDSANTSDVEADVTDSGAQQDHEAHIQVVRGEPSTDELAALIAVLAAASSAPSEPREQEENLWGHPVDRLRYTPFSWQRVTLVERAHMRRR
;
A
#
# COMPACT_ATOMS: atom_id res chain seq x y z
N MET A 1 -42.59 -20.18 19.99
CA MET A 1 -42.19 -19.26 18.91
C MET A 1 -41.23 -20.01 18.01
N SER A 2 -41.58 -20.19 16.75
CA SER A 2 -40.87 -20.99 15.74
C SER A 2 -39.84 -20.16 14.97
N GLY A 3 -38.79 -20.82 14.47
CA GLY A 3 -37.89 -20.33 13.42
C GLY A 3 -36.59 -19.69 13.96
N ALA A 4 -35.40 -19.95 13.44
CA ALA A 4 -34.96 -20.81 12.36
C ALA A 4 -33.47 -21.08 12.58
N ASN A 5 -33.06 -22.33 12.78
CA ASN A 5 -31.66 -22.74 12.80
C ASN A 5 -31.57 -24.10 12.08
N ASN A 6 -31.47 -24.09 10.76
CA ASN A 6 -31.00 -25.26 10.02
C ASN A 6 -29.51 -25.03 9.69
N PRO A 7 -28.59 -25.86 10.23
CA PRO A 7 -27.22 -25.89 9.72
C PRO A 7 -27.21 -26.64 8.38
N THR A 8 -26.64 -26.03 7.34
CA THR A 8 -26.33 -26.72 6.08
C THR A 8 -25.22 -27.74 6.30
N PRO A 9 -25.37 -29.01 5.88
CA PRO A 9 -24.27 -29.96 5.92
C PRO A 9 -23.31 -29.66 4.76
N VAL A 10 -22.16 -29.07 5.05
CA VAL A 10 -21.03 -29.08 4.12
C VAL A 10 -20.41 -30.47 4.21
N SER A 11 -20.80 -31.32 3.26
CA SER A 11 -20.08 -32.55 2.96
C SER A 11 -18.69 -32.16 2.44
N GLY A 12 -17.68 -32.44 3.25
CA GLY A 12 -16.31 -32.50 2.79
C GLY A 12 -16.03 -33.83 2.10
N ASP A 13 -15.25 -33.71 1.02
CA ASP A 13 -14.25 -34.65 0.52
C ASP A 13 -14.63 -35.61 -0.64
N SER A 14 -14.21 -35.23 -1.84
CA SER A 14 -13.22 -36.04 -2.55
C SER A 14 -12.61 -35.29 -3.73
N ALA A 15 -11.32 -34.96 -3.55
CA ALA A 15 -10.25 -34.99 -4.54
C ALA A 15 -10.46 -34.27 -5.89
N ASN A 16 -9.82 -33.10 -6.01
CA ASN A 16 -8.93 -32.91 -7.14
C ASN A 16 -7.76 -31.99 -6.72
N THR A 17 -6.65 -32.62 -6.34
CA THR A 17 -5.34 -31.99 -6.30
C THR A 17 -4.97 -31.65 -7.74
N SER A 18 -4.95 -30.37 -8.06
CA SER A 18 -4.30 -29.88 -9.27
C SER A 18 -3.54 -28.64 -8.86
N ASP A 19 -2.24 -28.83 -8.72
CA ASP A 19 -1.25 -27.77 -8.60
C ASP A 19 -1.51 -26.75 -9.73
N VAL A 20 -2.06 -25.61 -9.35
CA VAL A 20 -2.07 -24.42 -10.21
C VAL A 20 -1.25 -23.40 -9.45
N GLU A 21 0.03 -23.36 -9.85
CA GLU A 21 0.96 -22.29 -9.62
C GLU A 21 0.21 -20.96 -9.79
N ALA A 22 0.07 -20.23 -8.68
CA ALA A 22 -0.48 -18.89 -8.69
C ALA A 22 0.56 -17.99 -9.36
N ASP A 23 0.55 -17.97 -10.69
CA ASP A 23 0.98 -16.81 -11.46
C ASP A 23 0.05 -15.66 -11.05
N VAL A 24 0.45 -14.95 -9.99
CA VAL A 24 -0.12 -13.65 -9.66
C VAL A 24 0.46 -12.68 -10.68
N THR A 25 0.00 -12.79 -11.93
CA THR A 25 -0.07 -11.63 -12.82
C THR A 25 -1.15 -10.71 -12.24
N ASP A 26 -0.74 -9.91 -11.24
CA ASP A 26 -1.45 -8.68 -10.88
C ASP A 26 -1.38 -7.73 -12.08
N SER A 27 -2.17 -8.04 -13.09
CA SER A 27 -2.56 -7.11 -14.14
C SER A 27 -3.63 -6.21 -13.52
N GLY A 28 -3.24 -5.45 -12.50
CA GLY A 28 -3.99 -4.28 -12.07
C GLY A 28 -4.19 -3.45 -13.32
N ALA A 29 -5.43 -3.39 -13.80
CA ALA A 29 -5.80 -2.72 -15.04
C ALA A 29 -5.19 -1.32 -15.02
N GLN A 30 -4.09 -1.16 -15.76
CA GLN A 30 -3.42 0.10 -15.94
C GLN A 30 -4.44 0.95 -16.66
N GLN A 31 -5.16 1.79 -15.91
CA GLN A 31 -6.03 2.79 -16.49
C GLN A 31 -5.10 3.65 -17.33
N ASP A 32 -5.13 3.45 -18.65
CA ASP A 32 -4.34 4.23 -19.58
C ASP A 32 -4.84 5.67 -19.50
N HIS A 33 -4.19 6.47 -18.67
CA HIS A 33 -4.52 7.88 -18.51
C HIS A 33 -4.23 8.54 -19.86
N GLU A 34 -5.25 9.07 -20.50
CA GLU A 34 -5.09 9.75 -21.79
C GLU A 34 -4.06 10.88 -21.64
N ALA A 35 -3.06 10.90 -22.51
CA ALA A 35 -2.02 11.91 -22.48
C ALA A 35 -2.63 13.30 -22.74
N HIS A 36 -2.77 14.10 -21.67
CA HIS A 36 -3.36 15.45 -21.75
C HIS A 36 -2.49 16.48 -22.50
N ILE A 37 -1.27 16.12 -22.88
CA ILE A 37 -0.33 17.00 -23.59
C ILE A 37 0.13 16.28 -24.87
N GLN A 38 -0.01 16.96 -26.00
CA GLN A 38 0.42 16.47 -27.31
C GLN A 38 1.64 17.25 -27.80
N VAL A 39 2.64 16.53 -28.32
CA VAL A 39 3.80 17.13 -28.98
C VAL A 39 3.38 17.53 -30.39
N VAL A 40 3.15 18.83 -30.62
CA VAL A 40 2.71 19.35 -31.92
C VAL A 40 3.87 19.39 -32.94
N ARG A 41 5.12 19.47 -32.47
CA ARG A 41 6.32 19.60 -33.32
C ARG A 41 7.57 19.14 -32.60
N GLY A 42 8.48 18.51 -33.34
CA GLY A 42 9.80 18.08 -32.89
C GLY A 42 9.97 16.57 -33.07
N GLU A 43 11.12 16.16 -33.59
CA GLU A 43 11.54 14.77 -33.71
C GLU A 43 12.94 14.68 -33.10
N PRO A 44 13.06 14.63 -31.75
CA PRO A 44 14.36 14.57 -31.11
C PRO A 44 15.04 13.24 -31.45
N SER A 45 16.33 13.30 -31.74
CA SER A 45 17.12 12.09 -31.93
C SER A 45 17.33 11.34 -30.62
N THR A 46 17.60 10.04 -30.71
CA THR A 46 17.88 9.20 -29.52
C THR A 46 19.08 9.73 -28.72
N ASP A 47 20.07 10.31 -29.40
CA ASP A 47 21.28 10.84 -28.77
C ASP A 47 20.99 12.11 -27.95
N GLU A 48 20.11 12.99 -28.46
CA GLU A 48 19.68 14.19 -27.75
C GLU A 48 18.82 13.86 -26.53
N LEU A 49 17.94 12.86 -26.64
CA LEU A 49 17.18 12.35 -25.51
C LEU A 49 18.10 11.77 -24.43
N ALA A 50 19.09 10.97 -24.82
CA ALA A 50 20.06 10.40 -23.89
C ALA A 50 20.87 11.50 -23.17
N ALA A 51 21.33 12.51 -23.91
CA ALA A 51 22.03 13.65 -23.33
C ALA A 51 21.16 14.42 -22.33
N LEU A 52 19.89 14.69 -22.68
CA LEU A 52 18.95 15.38 -21.79
C LEU A 52 18.67 14.57 -20.52
N ILE A 53 18.41 13.27 -20.65
CA ILE A 53 18.16 12.38 -19.50
C ILE A 53 19.39 12.33 -18.60
N ALA A 54 20.60 12.23 -19.17
CA ALA A 54 21.85 12.22 -18.40
C ALA A 54 22.03 13.51 -17.60
N VAL A 55 21.77 14.67 -18.21
CA VAL A 55 21.82 15.96 -17.51
C VAL A 55 20.75 16.06 -16.43
N LEU A 56 19.51 15.64 -16.71
CA LEU A 56 18.43 15.69 -15.72
C LEU A 56 18.71 14.74 -14.54
N ALA A 57 19.20 13.53 -14.81
CA ALA A 57 19.60 12.57 -13.79
C ALA A 57 20.74 13.14 -12.92
N ALA A 58 21.76 13.73 -13.55
CA ALA A 58 22.86 14.37 -12.83
C ALA A 58 22.40 15.57 -11.99
N ALA A 59 21.53 16.42 -12.54
CA ALA A 59 20.95 17.57 -11.85
C ALA A 59 19.98 17.17 -10.73
N SER A 60 19.34 16.00 -10.84
CA SER A 60 18.45 15.45 -9.81
C SER A 60 19.18 14.88 -8.59
N SER A 61 20.52 14.95 -8.57
CA SER A 61 21.32 14.38 -7.49
C SER A 61 21.29 15.24 -6.23
N ALA A 62 20.46 14.83 -5.28
CA ALA A 62 20.94 14.03 -4.16
C ALA A 62 19.72 13.34 -3.51
N PRO A 63 19.77 12.04 -3.16
CA PRO A 63 18.90 11.58 -2.08
C PRO A 63 19.24 12.48 -0.90
N SER A 64 18.27 13.25 -0.42
CA SER A 64 18.44 13.91 0.87
C SER A 64 18.94 12.85 1.84
N GLU A 65 20.01 13.14 2.58
CA GLU A 65 20.46 12.36 3.75
C GLU A 65 19.23 11.70 4.36
N PRO A 66 19.19 10.35 4.56
CA PRO A 66 17.98 9.68 4.99
C PRO A 66 17.37 10.49 6.13
N ARG A 67 16.33 11.27 5.82
CA ARG A 67 15.73 12.11 6.84
C ARG A 67 15.26 11.13 7.88
N GLU A 68 15.47 11.46 9.15
CA GLU A 68 14.85 10.70 10.22
C GLU A 68 13.41 10.45 9.80
N GLN A 69 13.07 9.17 9.64
CA GLN A 69 11.78 8.80 9.08
C GLN A 69 10.73 9.51 9.92
N GLU A 70 9.90 10.34 9.27
CA GLU A 70 8.83 11.03 9.98
C GLU A 70 8.05 9.99 10.79
N GLU A 71 7.92 10.23 12.09
CA GLU A 71 7.30 9.26 12.98
C GLU A 71 5.88 8.98 12.47
N ASN A 72 5.65 7.76 11.99
CA ASN A 72 4.33 7.36 11.54
C ASN A 72 3.45 7.10 12.76
N LEU A 73 2.67 8.12 13.14
CA LEU A 73 1.71 8.03 14.24
C LEU A 73 0.44 7.26 13.86
N TRP A 74 0.30 6.82 12.60
CA TRP A 74 -0.87 6.10 12.12
C TRP A 74 -0.65 4.59 12.24
N GLY A 75 -1.65 3.87 12.75
CA GLY A 75 -1.63 2.40 12.80
C GLY A 75 -0.87 1.80 13.98
N HIS A 76 -0.60 2.61 15.02
CA HIS A 76 -0.02 2.11 16.27
C HIS A 76 -0.89 0.97 16.82
N PRO A 77 -0.30 -0.15 17.31
CA PRO A 77 -1.09 -1.30 17.76
C PRO A 77 -2.14 -0.94 18.81
N VAL A 78 -1.88 0.10 19.63
CA VAL A 78 -2.83 0.62 20.62
C VAL A 78 -4.18 1.03 20.05
N ASP A 79 -4.21 1.51 18.79
CA ASP A 79 -5.45 1.99 18.17
C ASP A 79 -6.37 0.83 17.78
N ARG A 80 -5.79 -0.35 17.58
CA ARG A 80 -6.51 -1.59 17.26
C ARG A 80 -7.10 -2.28 18.50
N LEU A 81 -6.74 -1.87 19.71
CA LEU A 81 -7.25 -2.50 20.94
C LEU A 81 -8.70 -2.07 21.21
N ARG A 82 -9.58 -3.06 21.32
CA ARG A 82 -11.00 -2.90 21.64
C ARG A 82 -11.25 -2.75 23.15
N TYR A 83 -10.62 -1.76 23.76
CA TYR A 83 -10.98 -1.36 25.11
C TYR A 83 -12.21 -0.45 25.10
N THR A 84 -12.95 -0.46 26.21
CA THR A 84 -13.97 0.56 26.45
C THR A 84 -13.32 1.96 26.45
N PRO A 85 -14.02 3.00 25.98
CA PRO A 85 -13.43 4.34 25.81
C PRO A 85 -12.92 4.97 27.10
N PHE A 86 -13.45 4.55 28.26
CA PHE A 86 -13.06 5.04 29.59
C PHE A 86 -12.06 4.12 30.31
N SER A 87 -11.52 3.10 29.63
CA SER A 87 -10.51 2.22 30.21
C SER A 87 -9.21 2.98 30.45
N TRP A 88 -8.76 3.01 31.71
CA TRP A 88 -7.48 3.61 32.07
C TRP A 88 -6.29 2.94 31.36
N GLN A 89 -6.39 1.65 31.02
CA GLN A 89 -5.38 0.95 30.21
C GLN A 89 -5.26 1.58 28.81
N ARG A 90 -6.38 1.93 28.16
CA ARG A 90 -6.38 2.60 26.85
C ARG A 90 -5.78 4.00 26.95
N VAL A 91 -6.19 4.78 27.95
CA VAL A 91 -5.68 6.15 28.17
C VAL A 91 -4.16 6.14 28.34
N THR A 92 -3.65 5.27 29.21
CA THR A 92 -2.21 5.17 29.50
C THR A 92 -1.41 4.72 28.27
N LEU A 93 -1.90 3.73 27.53
CA LEU A 93 -1.18 3.21 26.36
C LEU A 93 -1.16 4.21 25.20
N VAL A 94 -2.28 4.92 24.96
CA VAL A 94 -2.35 5.97 23.93
C VAL A 94 -1.40 7.12 24.27
N GLU A 95 -1.41 7.58 25.52
CA GLU A 95 -0.52 8.64 26.01
C GLU A 95 0.96 8.25 25.85
N ARG A 96 1.34 7.02 26.23
CA ARG A 96 2.72 6.55 26.07
C ARG A 96 3.14 6.36 24.62
N ALA A 97 2.23 5.94 23.76
CA ALA A 97 2.51 5.68 22.34
C ALA A 97 2.61 6.96 21.51
N HIS A 98 1.76 7.96 21.81
CA HIS A 98 1.65 9.17 20.99
C HIS A 98 2.33 10.39 21.61
N MET A 99 2.46 10.48 22.94
CA MET A 99 3.01 11.68 23.61
C MET A 99 4.48 11.54 24.02
N ARG A 100 5.04 10.32 24.05
CA ARG A 100 6.49 10.14 24.25
C ARG A 100 7.23 10.42 22.94
N ARG A 101 7.51 11.70 22.68
CA ARG A 101 8.53 12.09 21.69
C ARG A 101 9.90 11.62 22.15
N ARG A 102 10.69 11.05 21.23
CA ARG A 102 12.12 10.82 21.43
C ARG A 102 12.92 12.11 21.25
#